data_AF-A0ABD7D9B0-F1
#
_entry.id   AF-A0ABD7D9B0-F1
#
_cell.length_a   1.000
_cell.length_b   1.000
_cell.length_c   1.000
_cell.angle_alpha   90.00
_cell.angle_beta   90.00
_cell.angle_gamma   90.00
#
_symmetry.space_group_name_H-M   'P 1'
#
loop_
_entity.id
_entity.type
_entity.pdbx_description
1 polymer ?
#
loop_
_entity_poly.entity_id
_entity_poly.type
_entity_poly.pdbx_seq_one_letter_code
_entity_poly.pdbx_strand_id
1 'polypeptide(L)'
;MSGAYAVLHDPEGLLDAELPLDRAPHEALVTAVLAWNDPDLAPRDYEQIALQLTGHARAVAADVRRLAAALPKSDGRGALAELILREADGRLSAPLNGTAHCAQNRARLVQALYTRLDRLTEAVAAAKPPTRPHQAENRGNTVSNLR
;
A
#
# COMPACT_ATOMS: atom_id res chain seq x y z
N MET A 1 12.09 31.95 -1.67
CA MET A 1 12.82 30.82 -2.28
C MET A 1 11.78 29.86 -2.85
N SER A 2 11.55 29.89 -4.16
CA SER A 2 10.57 29.01 -4.82
C SER A 2 11.25 27.68 -5.12
N GLY A 3 11.05 26.68 -4.27
CA GLY A 3 11.40 25.31 -4.60
C GLY A 3 10.44 24.83 -5.68
N ALA A 4 10.94 24.66 -6.91
CA ALA A 4 10.18 24.02 -7.96
C ALA A 4 9.98 22.56 -7.57
N TYR A 5 8.82 22.23 -7.00
CA TYR A 5 8.42 20.85 -6.78
C TYR A 5 7.98 20.29 -8.14
N ALA A 6 8.83 19.46 -8.75
CA ALA A 6 8.42 18.64 -9.87
C ALA A 6 7.54 17.52 -9.30
N VAL A 7 6.23 17.63 -9.50
CA VAL A 7 5.33 16.48 -9.32
C VAL A 7 5.73 15.46 -10.38
N LEU A 8 6.44 14.42 -9.96
CA LEU A 8 6.86 13.35 -10.84
C LEU A 8 5.64 12.47 -11.15
N HIS A 9 5.17 12.56 -12.38
CA HIS A 9 4.10 11.72 -12.89
C HIS A 9 4.70 10.35 -13.22
N ASP A 10 4.49 9.36 -12.36
CA ASP A 10 4.83 7.95 -12.57
C ASP A 10 3.54 7.15 -12.82
N PRO A 11 3.07 7.07 -14.08
CA PRO A 11 1.83 6.37 -14.39
C PRO A 11 1.98 4.86 -14.16
N GLU A 12 3.17 4.29 -14.38
CA GLU A 12 3.41 2.86 -14.25
C GLU A 12 3.79 2.45 -12.83
N GLY A 13 4.09 3.40 -11.93
CA GLY A 13 4.46 3.13 -10.54
C GLY A 13 5.81 2.42 -10.41
N LEU A 14 6.71 2.62 -11.38
CA LEU A 14 7.99 1.92 -11.47
C LEU A 14 9.04 2.47 -10.49
N LEU A 15 8.89 3.73 -10.05
CA LEU A 15 9.87 4.41 -9.21
C LEU A 15 9.77 4.01 -7.73
N ASP A 16 8.59 3.59 -7.28
CA ASP A 16 8.34 3.22 -5.88
C ASP A 16 8.53 1.72 -5.59
N ALA A 17 9.00 0.93 -6.57
CA ALA A 17 9.17 -0.51 -6.39
C ALA A 17 10.26 -0.89 -5.36
N GLU A 18 11.16 0.02 -5.00
CA GLU A 18 12.31 -0.23 -4.12
C GLU A 18 12.24 0.48 -2.76
N LEU A 19 11.39 1.51 -2.59
CA LEU A 19 11.28 2.27 -1.34
C LEU A 19 9.84 2.20 -0.77
N PRO A 20 9.68 2.13 0.56
CA PRO A 20 8.34 2.15 1.15
C PRO A 20 7.65 3.47 0.81
N LEU A 21 6.45 3.38 0.26
CA LEU A 21 5.61 4.53 -0.11
C LEU A 21 5.52 5.54 1.04
N ASP A 22 5.83 6.81 0.77
CA ASP A 22 5.54 7.89 1.72
C ASP A 22 4.02 8.08 1.80
N ARG A 23 3.41 7.38 2.76
CA ARG A 23 1.97 7.22 2.89
C ARG A 23 1.27 8.49 3.36
N ALA A 24 1.90 9.26 4.26
CA ALA A 24 1.27 10.41 4.92
C ALA A 24 0.76 11.49 3.94
N PRO A 25 1.54 11.98 2.95
CA PRO A 25 1.04 12.98 2.01
C PRO A 25 -0.11 12.47 1.14
N HIS A 26 -0.07 11.18 0.77
CA HIS A 26 -1.11 10.57 -0.04
C HIS A 26 -2.41 10.35 0.74
N GLU A 27 -2.33 9.96 2.02
CA GLU A 27 -3.51 9.89 2.89
C GLU A 27 -4.13 11.27 3.11
N ALA A 28 -3.32 12.31 3.31
CA ALA A 28 -3.81 13.68 3.43
C ALA A 28 -4.56 14.12 2.16
N LEU A 29 -4.02 13.82 0.98
CA LEU A 29 -4.69 14.08 -0.30
C LEU A 29 -6.00 13.30 -0.42
N VAL A 30 -6.00 12.01 -0.10
CA VAL A 30 -7.22 11.18 -0.10
C VAL A 30 -8.29 11.76 0.81
N THR A 31 -7.94 12.11 2.05
CA THR A 31 -8.87 12.72 3.00
C THR A 31 -9.43 14.04 2.47
N ALA A 32 -8.58 14.91 1.91
CA ALA A 32 -9.02 16.18 1.34
C ALA A 32 -10.00 15.98 0.18
N VAL A 33 -9.67 15.09 -0.76
CA VAL A 33 -10.52 14.78 -1.94
C VAL A 33 -11.85 14.16 -1.53
N LEU A 34 -11.85 13.26 -0.54
CA LEU A 34 -13.08 12.64 -0.05
C LEU A 34 -13.99 13.63 0.69
N ALA A 35 -13.42 14.70 1.28
CA ALA A 35 -14.17 15.76 1.96
C ALA A 35 -14.77 16.80 1.00
N TRP A 36 -14.44 16.75 -0.30
CA TRP A 36 -15.01 17.66 -1.29
C TRP A 36 -16.53 17.53 -1.40
N ASN A 37 -17.20 18.68 -1.48
CA ASN A 37 -18.63 18.76 -1.79
C ASN A 37 -18.83 19.26 -3.22
N ASP A 38 -18.43 20.51 -3.48
CA ASP A 38 -18.43 21.12 -4.82
C ASP A 38 -17.24 22.10 -4.92
N PRO A 39 -16.02 21.59 -5.17
CA PRO A 39 -14.86 22.44 -5.25
C PRO A 39 -14.84 23.22 -6.57
N ASP A 40 -14.37 24.47 -6.53
CA ASP A 40 -14.20 25.30 -7.72
C ASP A 40 -12.79 25.08 -8.32
N LEU A 41 -12.61 23.94 -8.98
CA LEU A 41 -11.37 23.59 -9.68
C LEU A 41 -11.61 23.49 -11.18
N ALA A 42 -10.60 23.84 -11.98
CA ALA A 42 -10.69 23.62 -13.41
C ALA A 42 -10.73 22.12 -13.73
N PRO A 43 -11.41 21.68 -14.81
CA PRO A 43 -11.44 20.27 -15.23
C PRO A 43 -10.06 19.61 -15.30
N ARG A 44 -9.03 20.36 -15.72
CA ARG A 44 -7.65 19.88 -15.81
C ARG A 44 -7.04 19.57 -14.44
N ASP A 45 -7.39 20.34 -13.41
CA ASP A 45 -6.88 20.11 -12.05
C ASP A 45 -7.49 18.84 -11.46
N TYR A 46 -8.78 18.60 -11.70
CA TYR A 46 -9.41 17.33 -11.35
C TYR A 46 -8.74 16.13 -12.02
N GLU A 47 -8.45 16.25 -13.32
CA GLU A 47 -7.79 15.21 -14.07
C GLU A 47 -6.37 14.94 -13.53
N GLN A 48 -5.61 16.00 -13.24
CA GLN A 48 -4.27 15.87 -12.65
C GLN A 48 -4.30 15.20 -11.28
N ILE A 49 -5.26 15.57 -10.41
CA ILE A 49 -5.43 14.93 -9.09
C ILE A 49 -5.83 13.45 -9.26
N ALA A 50 -6.73 13.16 -10.21
CA ALA A 50 -7.13 11.79 -10.50
C ALA A 50 -5.97 10.95 -11.07
N LEU A 51 -5.07 11.53 -11.87
CA LEU A 51 -3.85 10.91 -12.36
C LEU A 51 -2.88 10.57 -11.21
N GLN A 52 -2.63 11.53 -10.31
CA GLN A 52 -1.80 11.32 -9.12
C GLN A 52 -2.35 10.16 -8.26
N LEU A 53 -3.65 10.19 -7.95
CA LEU A 53 -4.29 9.12 -7.18
C LEU A 53 -4.27 7.77 -7.91
N THR A 54 -4.28 7.76 -9.25
CA THR A 54 -4.18 6.54 -10.06
C THR A 54 -2.77 5.94 -9.98
N GLY A 55 -1.72 6.75 -10.16
CA GLY A 55 -0.34 6.29 -10.02
C GLY A 55 -0.08 5.73 -8.62
N HIS A 56 -0.54 6.45 -7.60
CA HIS A 56 -0.42 6.02 -6.22
C HIS A 56 -1.19 4.71 -5.92
N ALA A 57 -2.42 4.58 -6.41
CA ALA A 57 -3.19 3.34 -6.28
C ALA A 57 -2.46 2.14 -6.92
N ARG A 58 -1.76 2.34 -8.05
CA ARG A 58 -0.96 1.29 -8.69
C ARG A 58 0.22 0.86 -7.82
N ALA A 59 0.91 1.81 -7.19
CA ALA A 59 1.99 1.51 -6.26
C ALA A 59 1.49 0.72 -5.04
N VAL A 60 0.39 1.16 -4.39
CA VAL A 60 -0.21 0.42 -3.27
C VAL A 60 -0.69 -0.97 -3.72
N ALA A 61 -1.26 -1.11 -4.92
CA ALA A 61 -1.65 -2.41 -5.47
C ALA A 61 -0.43 -3.33 -5.69
N ALA A 62 0.71 -2.80 -6.11
CA ALA A 62 1.95 -3.57 -6.21
C ALA A 62 2.41 -4.09 -4.83
N ASP A 63 2.34 -3.27 -3.79
CA ASP A 63 2.66 -3.68 -2.41
C ASP A 63 1.72 -4.78 -1.90
N VAL A 64 0.42 -4.62 -2.14
CA VAL A 64 -0.60 -5.63 -1.84
C VAL A 64 -0.30 -6.95 -2.57
N ARG A 65 0.07 -6.90 -3.86
CA ARG A 65 0.49 -8.09 -4.61
C ARG A 65 1.70 -8.77 -3.98
N ARG A 66 2.74 -8.01 -3.62
CA ARG A 66 3.96 -8.55 -3.00
C ARG A 66 3.67 -9.25 -1.67
N LEU A 67 2.89 -8.62 -0.79
CA LEU A 67 2.51 -9.23 0.50
C LEU A 67 1.59 -10.44 0.32
N ALA A 68 0.61 -10.37 -0.59
CA ALA A 68 -0.28 -11.48 -0.86
C ALA A 68 0.50 -12.71 -1.39
N ALA A 69 1.50 -12.48 -2.26
CA ALA A 69 2.36 -13.54 -2.78
C ALA A 69 3.28 -14.18 -1.73
N ALA A 70 3.58 -13.45 -0.65
CA ALA A 70 4.38 -13.97 0.46
C ALA A 70 3.58 -14.84 1.45
N LEU A 71 2.24 -14.82 1.38
CA LEU A 71 1.39 -15.66 2.25
C LEU A 71 1.40 -17.13 1.79
N PRO A 72 1.26 -18.09 2.73
CA PRO A 72 1.09 -19.50 2.37
C PRO A 72 -0.12 -19.70 1.45
N LYS A 73 -0.03 -20.61 0.48
CA LYS A 73 -1.13 -20.90 -0.46
C LYS A 73 -2.42 -21.39 0.22
N SER A 74 -2.32 -21.94 1.42
CA SER A 74 -3.45 -22.35 2.25
C SER A 74 -4.14 -21.17 2.96
N ASP A 75 -3.56 -19.98 2.90
CA ASP A 75 -4.12 -18.76 3.48
C ASP A 75 -5.12 -18.12 2.50
N GLY A 76 -6.41 -18.22 2.82
CA GLY A 76 -7.50 -17.64 2.01
C GLY A 76 -7.38 -16.12 1.81
N ARG A 77 -6.54 -15.42 2.59
CA ARG A 77 -6.27 -13.99 2.42
C ARG A 77 -5.53 -13.68 1.12
N GLY A 78 -4.70 -14.59 0.60
CA GLY A 78 -4.05 -14.41 -0.71
C GLY A 78 -5.07 -14.33 -1.84
N ALA A 79 -6.01 -15.28 -1.88
CA ALA A 79 -7.09 -15.32 -2.89
C ALA A 79 -8.01 -14.09 -2.83
N LEU A 80 -8.35 -13.63 -1.62
CA LEU A 80 -9.14 -12.40 -1.45
C LEU A 80 -8.37 -11.15 -1.91
N ALA A 81 -7.06 -11.08 -1.68
CA ALA A 81 -6.25 -9.96 -2.17
C ALA A 81 -6.24 -9.92 -3.69
N GLU A 82 -6.07 -11.06 -4.35
CA GLU A 82 -6.09 -11.17 -5.81
C GLU A 82 -7.43 -10.72 -6.43
N LEU A 83 -8.56 -11.05 -5.79
CA LEU A 83 -9.87 -10.57 -6.24
C LEU A 83 -9.97 -9.03 -6.19
N ILE A 84 -9.55 -8.45 -5.07
CA ILE A 84 -9.56 -6.99 -4.87
C ILE A 84 -8.63 -6.31 -5.89
N LEU A 85 -7.48 -6.91 -6.17
CA LEU A 85 -6.52 -6.41 -7.16
C LEU A 85 -7.11 -6.40 -8.57
N ARG A 86 -7.81 -7.47 -8.99
CA ARG A 86 -8.51 -7.48 -10.29
C ARG A 86 -9.57 -6.39 -10.39
N GLU A 87 -10.33 -6.18 -9.31
CA GLU A 87 -11.32 -5.10 -9.27
C GLU A 87 -10.65 -3.72 -9.33
N ALA A 88 -9.55 -3.54 -8.60
CA ALA A 88 -8.75 -2.32 -8.63
C ALA A 88 -8.21 -2.05 -10.04
N ASP A 89 -7.62 -3.04 -10.72
CA ASP A 89 -7.10 -2.91 -12.08
C ASP A 89 -8.20 -2.50 -13.08
N GLY A 90 -9.39 -3.09 -12.99
CA GLY A 90 -10.54 -2.70 -13.80
C GLY A 90 -10.94 -1.24 -13.57
N ARG A 91 -10.97 -0.79 -12.30
CA ARG A 91 -11.29 0.60 -11.95
C ARG A 91 -10.20 1.57 -12.39
N LEU A 92 -8.93 1.20 -12.29
CA LEU A 92 -7.77 2.01 -12.68
C LEU A 92 -7.59 2.12 -14.20
N SER A 93 -8.12 1.15 -14.94
CA SER A 93 -8.12 1.16 -16.42
C SER A 93 -9.24 2.03 -17.01
N ALA A 94 -10.24 2.40 -16.21
CA ALA A 94 -11.30 3.29 -16.68
C ALA A 94 -10.74 4.68 -17.04
N PRO A 95 -11.19 5.30 -18.14
CA PRO A 95 -10.77 6.65 -18.52
C PRO A 95 -10.98 7.66 -17.39
N LEU A 96 -10.06 8.62 -17.29
CA LEU A 96 -10.19 9.73 -16.36
C LEU A 96 -11.05 10.83 -16.98
N ASN A 97 -11.96 11.37 -16.17
CA ASN A 97 -12.74 12.54 -16.51
C ASN A 97 -12.32 13.66 -15.57
N GLY A 98 -12.20 14.88 -16.07
CA GLY A 98 -11.87 16.08 -15.28
C GLY A 98 -12.99 16.53 -14.36
N THR A 99 -13.44 15.67 -13.44
CA THR A 99 -14.54 15.92 -12.51
C THR A 99 -14.17 15.53 -11.07
N ALA A 100 -14.76 16.22 -10.10
CA ALA A 100 -14.65 15.90 -8.67
C ALA A 100 -15.01 14.44 -8.38
N HIS A 101 -16.09 13.95 -9.00
CA HIS A 101 -16.55 12.58 -8.83
C HIS A 101 -15.49 11.54 -9.30
N CYS A 102 -14.78 11.81 -10.40
CA CYS A 102 -13.72 10.93 -10.87
C CYS A 102 -12.56 10.87 -9.86
N ALA A 103 -12.09 12.03 -9.39
CA ALA A 103 -11.03 12.11 -8.39
C ALA A 103 -11.45 11.44 -7.06
N GLN A 104 -12.68 11.64 -6.60
CA GLN A 104 -13.22 10.98 -5.40
C GLN A 104 -13.30 9.46 -5.55
N ASN A 105 -13.65 8.95 -6.74
CA ASN A 105 -13.64 7.51 -6.99
C ASN A 105 -12.23 6.93 -6.94
N ARG A 106 -11.22 7.67 -7.41
CA ARG A 106 -9.81 7.28 -7.25
C ARG A 106 -9.38 7.33 -5.79
N ALA A 107 -9.76 8.36 -5.03
CA ALA A 107 -9.46 8.46 -3.61
C ALA A 107 -10.08 7.30 -2.80
N ARG A 108 -11.34 6.95 -3.08
CA ARG A 108 -12.01 5.77 -2.47
C ARG A 108 -11.25 4.47 -2.77
N LEU A 109 -10.74 4.33 -3.99
CA LEU A 109 -9.96 3.15 -4.36
C LEU A 109 -8.62 3.08 -3.60
N VAL A 110 -7.88 4.19 -3.51
CA VAL A 110 -6.65 4.28 -2.70
C VAL A 110 -6.94 3.90 -1.25
N GLN A 111 -8.00 4.43 -0.63
CA GLN A 111 -8.36 4.12 0.74
C GLN A 111 -8.67 2.62 0.95
N ALA A 112 -9.37 2.00 0.01
CA ALA A 112 -9.66 0.57 0.05
C ALA A 112 -8.38 -0.28 -0.06
N LEU A 113 -7.44 0.12 -0.92
CA LEU A 113 -6.15 -0.55 -1.08
C LEU A 113 -5.28 -0.41 0.17
N TYR A 114 -5.24 0.77 0.80
CA TYR A 114 -4.54 0.95 2.07
C TYR A 114 -5.11 0.09 3.19
N THR A 115 -6.44 0.07 3.34
CA THR A 115 -7.11 -0.81 4.31
C THR A 115 -6.74 -2.28 4.07
N ARG A 116 -6.56 -2.68 2.81
CA ARG A 116 -6.13 -4.04 2.48
C ARG A 116 -4.67 -4.28 2.81
N LEU A 117 -3.80 -3.33 2.49
CA LEU A 117 -2.37 -3.40 2.77
C LEU A 117 -2.12 -3.53 4.28
N ASP A 118 -2.83 -2.78 5.10
CA ASP A 118 -2.73 -2.84 6.56
C ASP A 118 -3.08 -4.23 7.10
N ARG A 119 -4.24 -4.77 6.67
CA ARG A 119 -4.67 -6.12 7.07
C ARG A 119 -3.70 -7.23 6.65
N LEU A 120 -3.08 -7.08 5.47
CA LEU A 120 -2.05 -8.04 5.01
C LEU A 120 -0.75 -7.88 5.79
N THR A 121 -0.37 -6.67 6.15
CA THR A 121 0.82 -6.41 6.96
C THR A 121 0.66 -7.00 8.36
N GLU A 122 -0.50 -6.79 9.00
CA GLU A 122 -0.85 -7.42 10.28
C GLU A 122 -0.84 -8.95 10.19
N ALA A 123 -1.39 -9.50 9.10
CA ALA A 123 -1.41 -10.93 8.84
C ALA A 123 0.00 -11.54 8.76
N VAL A 124 0.90 -10.89 8.01
CA VAL A 124 2.29 -11.32 7.86
C VAL A 124 3.04 -11.19 9.18
N ALA A 125 2.83 -10.11 9.94
CA ALA A 125 3.43 -9.93 11.25
C ALA A 125 3.00 -11.03 12.24
N ALA A 126 1.71 -11.39 12.26
CA ALA A 126 1.18 -12.45 13.11
C ALA A 126 1.66 -13.86 12.73
N ALA A 127 1.99 -14.10 11.45
CA ALA A 127 2.49 -15.38 10.97
C ALA A 127 3.98 -15.60 11.27
N LYS A 128 4.74 -14.55 11.61
CA LYS A 128 6.15 -14.68 11.99
C LYS A 128 6.23 -15.29 13.40
N PRO A 129 6.90 -16.45 13.59
CA PRO A 129 7.02 -17.04 14.92
C PRO A 129 7.78 -16.08 15.85
N PRO A 130 7.43 -16.04 17.16
CA PRO A 130 8.16 -15.20 18.11
C PRO A 130 9.63 -15.60 18.07
N THR A 131 10.51 -14.62 17.86
CA THR A 131 11.95 -14.81 18.01
C THR A 131 12.18 -15.20 19.47
N ARG A 132 12.37 -16.49 19.74
CA ARG A 132 12.78 -16.96 21.06
C ARG A 132 14.07 -16.22 21.41
N PRO A 133 14.16 -15.52 22.55
CA PRO A 133 15.44 -14.98 22.98
C PRO A 133 16.42 -16.15 23.07
N HIS A 134 17.60 -15.95 22.49
CA HIS A 134 18.70 -16.90 22.46
C HIS A 134 19.14 -17.15 23.92
N GLN A 135 18.48 -18.07 24.62
CA GLN A 135 18.98 -18.56 25.90
C GLN A 135 20.26 -19.31 25.59
N ALA A 136 21.37 -18.71 26.01
CA ALA A 136 22.70 -19.26 25.93
C ALA A 136 22.71 -20.68 26.51
N GLU A 137 23.11 -21.62 25.68
CA GLU A 137 23.38 -23.00 26.04
C GLU A 137 24.56 -23.01 27.02
N ASN A 138 24.26 -22.96 28.32
CA ASN A 138 25.27 -23.13 29.36
C ASN A 138 25.63 -24.62 29.42
N ARG A 139 26.54 -25.06 28.54
CA ARG A 139 27.21 -26.36 28.65
C ARG A 139 28.16 -26.33 29.84
N GLY A 140 27.61 -26.56 31.03
CA GLY A 140 28.39 -27.01 32.18
C GLY A 140 28.94 -28.40 31.89
N ASN A 141 30.21 -28.44 31.46
CA ASN A 141 30.95 -29.65 31.20
C ASN A 141 31.28 -30.38 32.51
N THR A 142 31.02 -31.68 32.51
CA THR A 142 31.29 -32.68 33.55
C THR A 142 32.76 -32.71 33.95
N VAL A 143 33.06 -32.81 35.26
CA VAL A 143 34.20 -33.62 35.71
C VAL A 143 33.81 -34.38 36.97
N SER A 144 33.58 -35.68 36.78
CA SER A 144 33.63 -36.69 37.83
C SER A 144 34.98 -36.62 38.54
N ASN A 145 35.00 -36.71 39.87
CA ASN A 145 36.15 -37.24 40.57
C ASN A 145 35.71 -38.13 41.74
N LEU A 146 36.13 -39.38 41.64
CA LEU A 146 36.10 -40.40 42.68
C LEU A 146 36.85 -39.92 43.94
N ARG A 147 36.25 -40.10 45.12
CA ARG A 147 36.75 -40.95 46.21
C ARG A 147 35.76 -40.97 47.37
#